data_AF-A0A2N7B347-F1
#
_entry.id   AF-A0A2N7B347-F1
#
_cell.length_a   1.000
_cell.length_b   1.000
_cell.length_c   1.000
_cell.angle_alpha   90.00
_cell.angle_beta   90.00
_cell.angle_gamma   90.00
#
_symmetry.space_group_name_H-M   'P 1'
#
loop_
_entity.id
_entity.type
_entity.pdbx_description
1 polymer ?
#
loop_
_entity_poly.entity_id
_entity_poly.type
_entity_poly.pdbx_seq_one_letter_code
_entity_poly.pdbx_strand_id
1 'polypeptide(L)'
;MAHQARIDCYEVQSDEKVEMNTAAAAGMLVSNHSYGPKFAKDSIALGVYTSECREFDQIAYGNKYYLQFHAAGNDRDESEGIKYDILIGSANAKTSSPSGR
;
A
#
# COMPACT_ATOMS: atom_id res chain seq x y z
N MET A 1 -7.44 5.66 -16.86
CA MET A 1 -6.42 6.56 -17.46
C MET A 1 -5.25 5.71 -17.94
N ALA A 2 -4.46 6.15 -18.93
CA ALA A 2 -3.37 5.41 -19.61
C ALA A 2 -3.79 4.21 -20.51
N HIS A 3 -4.43 4.50 -21.64
CA HIS A 3 -4.98 3.48 -22.55
C HIS A 3 -3.94 2.66 -23.36
N GLN A 4 -2.69 3.13 -23.43
CA GLN A 4 -1.59 2.43 -24.11
C GLN A 4 -0.70 1.65 -23.14
N ALA A 5 -0.97 1.72 -21.83
CA ALA A 5 -0.21 0.99 -20.85
C ALA A 5 -0.50 -0.51 -20.95
N ARG A 6 0.52 -1.32 -20.70
CA ARG A 6 0.36 -2.75 -20.45
C ARG A 6 -0.07 -2.94 -19.00
N ILE A 7 -1.07 -3.80 -18.79
CA ILE A 7 -1.57 -4.17 -17.47
C ILE A 7 -1.18 -5.62 -17.23
N ASP A 8 -0.47 -5.86 -16.13
CA ASP A 8 -0.31 -7.21 -15.58
C ASP A 8 -1.20 -7.29 -14.33
N CYS A 9 -2.06 -8.31 -14.28
CA CYS A 9 -3.03 -8.50 -13.21
C CYS A 9 -2.60 -9.63 -12.29
N TYR A 10 -2.74 -9.43 -10.99
CA TYR A 10 -2.44 -10.42 -9.97
C TYR A 10 -3.66 -10.70 -9.11
N GLU A 11 -3.78 -11.94 -8.64
CA GLU A 11 -4.78 -12.31 -7.64
C GLU A 11 -4.22 -12.00 -6.25
N VAL A 12 -5.08 -11.54 -5.34
CA VAL A 12 -4.67 -11.26 -3.96
C VAL A 12 -4.20 -12.55 -3.29
N GLN A 13 -2.89 -12.71 -3.20
CA GLN A 13 -2.25 -13.83 -2.52
C GLN A 13 -2.06 -13.50 -1.03
N SER A 14 -1.89 -14.54 -0.21
CA SER A 14 -1.63 -14.40 1.24
C SER A 14 -0.38 -13.57 1.58
N ASP A 15 0.53 -13.34 0.61
CA ASP A 15 1.77 -12.58 0.81
C ASP A 15 2.02 -11.57 -0.33
N GLU A 16 1.28 -10.45 -0.29
CA GLU A 16 1.37 -9.32 -1.23
C GLU A 16 2.79 -8.77 -1.40
N LYS A 17 3.61 -8.82 -0.34
CA LYS A 17 4.97 -8.26 -0.35
C LYS A 17 5.89 -9.04 -1.30
N VAL A 18 5.74 -10.36 -1.34
CA VAL A 18 6.51 -11.23 -2.25
C VAL A 18 6.11 -10.96 -3.70
N GLU A 19 4.80 -10.81 -3.95
CA GLU A 19 4.28 -10.49 -5.28
C GLU A 19 4.79 -9.15 -5.78
N MET A 20 4.65 -8.09 -4.97
CA MET A 20 5.13 -6.75 -5.30
C MET A 20 6.62 -6.73 -5.62
N ASN A 21 7.44 -7.40 -4.80
CA ASN A 21 8.88 -7.46 -5.04
C ASN A 21 9.22 -8.22 -6.34
N THR A 22 8.46 -9.28 -6.64
CA THR A 22 8.64 -10.05 -7.88
C THR A 22 8.22 -9.25 -9.11
N ALA A 23 7.09 -8.53 -9.04
CA ALA A 23 6.61 -7.68 -10.11
C ALA A 23 7.56 -6.51 -10.38
N ALA A 24 8.06 -5.87 -9.31
CA ALA A 24 9.06 -4.81 -9.41
C ALA A 24 10.37 -5.32 -10.04
N ALA A 25 10.85 -6.50 -9.63
CA ALA A 25 12.03 -7.14 -10.23
C ALA A 25 11.83 -7.52 -11.72
N ALA A 26 10.59 -7.83 -12.12
CA ALA A 26 10.22 -8.07 -13.51
C ALA A 26 10.11 -6.78 -14.36
N GLY A 27 10.32 -5.60 -13.76
CA GLY A 27 10.32 -4.31 -14.43
C GLY A 27 9.01 -3.52 -14.31
N MET A 28 8.08 -3.94 -13.44
CA MET A 28 6.92 -3.12 -13.13
C MET A 28 7.35 -1.82 -12.43
N LEU A 29 6.80 -0.69 -12.89
CA LEU A 29 7.10 0.63 -12.33
C LEU A 29 5.99 1.14 -11.42
N VAL A 30 4.75 0.71 -11.66
CA VAL A 30 3.58 1.17 -10.92
C VAL A 30 2.73 -0.02 -10.52
N SER A 31 2.37 -0.10 -9.24
CA SER A 31 1.45 -1.10 -8.71
C SER A 31 0.26 -0.44 -8.03
N ASN A 32 -0.91 -1.07 -8.13
CA ASN A 32 -2.16 -0.57 -7.57
C ASN A 32 -2.85 -1.66 -6.76
N HIS A 33 -3.03 -1.40 -5.48
CA HIS A 33 -3.59 -2.30 -4.48
C HIS A 33 -4.91 -1.70 -3.98
N SER A 34 -5.99 -1.98 -4.70
CA SER A 34 -7.33 -1.45 -4.42
C SER A 34 -8.08 -2.25 -3.35
N TYR A 35 -7.37 -2.74 -2.35
CA TYR A 35 -7.87 -3.51 -1.23
C TYR A 35 -7.02 -3.19 0.01
N GLY A 36 -7.50 -3.59 1.18
CA GLY A 36 -6.82 -3.32 2.43
C GLY A 36 -7.47 -4.01 3.62
N PRO A 37 -6.86 -3.90 4.81
CA PRO A 37 -7.42 -4.43 6.04
C PRO A 37 -8.78 -3.79 6.34
N LYS A 38 -9.69 -4.58 6.93
CA LYS A 38 -11.00 -4.07 7.37
C LYS A 38 -10.81 -3.08 8.51
N PHE A 39 -11.57 -1.98 8.46
CA PHE A 39 -11.64 -1.07 9.60
C PHE A 39 -12.12 -1.78 10.87
N ALA A 40 -11.47 -1.46 11.98
CA ALA A 40 -11.87 -1.88 13.31
C ALA A 40 -11.70 -0.69 14.25
N LYS A 41 -12.81 -0.22 14.81
CA LYS A 41 -12.90 1.00 15.63
C LYS A 41 -11.93 1.02 16.82
N ASP A 42 -11.74 -0.13 17.46
CA ASP A 42 -10.88 -0.27 18.64
C ASP A 42 -9.45 -0.68 18.29
N SER A 43 -9.08 -0.67 17.00
CA SER A 43 -7.74 -1.03 16.56
C SER A 43 -6.72 0.02 16.99
N ILE A 44 -5.65 -0.44 17.63
CA ILE A 44 -4.48 0.40 17.95
C ILE A 44 -3.67 0.78 16.70
N ALA A 45 -3.95 0.17 15.55
CA ALA A 45 -3.24 0.41 14.30
C ALA A 45 -3.83 1.54 13.45
N LEU A 46 -4.94 2.16 13.90
CA LEU A 46 -5.57 3.30 13.23
C LEU A 46 -4.62 4.50 13.17
N GLY A 47 -4.28 4.94 11.96
CA GLY A 47 -3.34 6.04 11.70
C GLY A 47 -1.89 5.74 12.09
N VAL A 48 -1.59 4.50 12.49
CA VAL A 48 -0.25 4.12 12.96
C VAL A 48 0.55 3.53 11.80
N TYR A 49 1.78 4.03 11.67
CA TYR A 49 2.80 3.41 10.84
C TYR A 49 3.35 2.17 11.55
N THR A 50 2.88 0.99 11.14
CA THR A 50 3.26 -0.31 11.71
C THR A 50 4.50 -0.89 11.03
N SER A 51 5.02 -2.01 11.53
CA SER A 51 6.13 -2.74 10.88
C SER A 51 5.77 -3.20 9.47
N GLU A 52 4.50 -3.53 9.22
CA GLU A 52 4.00 -3.85 7.89
C GLU A 52 4.14 -2.68 6.91
N CYS A 53 3.82 -1.45 7.34
CA CYS A 53 4.02 -0.24 6.55
C CYS A 53 5.49 -0.11 6.10
N ARG A 54 6.42 -0.41 7.02
CA ARG A 54 7.85 -0.37 6.74
C ARG A 54 8.29 -1.41 5.71
N GLU A 55 7.71 -2.60 5.73
CA GLU A 55 8.04 -3.63 4.74
C GLU A 55 7.63 -3.19 3.32
N PHE A 56 6.46 -2.57 3.18
CA PHE A 56 6.05 -1.95 1.91
C PHE A 56 7.01 -0.84 1.48
N ASP A 57 7.44 0.02 2.40
CA ASP A 57 8.41 1.08 2.10
C ASP A 57 9.76 0.51 1.66
N GLN A 58 10.19 -0.61 2.24
CA GLN A 58 11.44 -1.29 1.88
C GLN A 58 11.40 -1.87 0.46
N ILE A 59 10.25 -2.37 0.00
CA ILE A 59 10.06 -2.83 -1.38
C ILE A 59 10.22 -1.64 -2.34
N ALA A 60 9.58 -0.51 -2.05
CA ALA A 60 9.70 0.72 -2.85
C ALA A 60 11.15 1.24 -2.88
N TYR A 61 11.83 1.19 -1.74
CA TYR A 61 13.21 1.63 -1.60
C TYR A 61 14.18 0.74 -2.37
N GLY A 62 14.00 -0.58 -2.28
CA GLY A 62 14.85 -1.58 -2.92
C GLY A 62 14.69 -1.63 -4.44
N ASN A 63 13.50 -1.27 -4.95
CA ASN A 63 13.19 -1.30 -6.38
C ASN A 63 13.14 0.13 -6.94
N LYS A 64 14.21 0.54 -7.62
CA LYS A 64 14.31 1.89 -8.19
C LYS A 64 13.17 2.15 -9.17
N TYR A 65 12.49 3.29 -9.02
CA TYR A 65 11.34 3.74 -9.83
C TYR A 65 10.04 2.94 -9.62
N TYR A 66 9.97 2.08 -8.60
CA TYR A 66 8.75 1.40 -8.24
C TYR A 66 7.86 2.31 -7.37
N LEU A 67 6.63 2.55 -7.83
CA LEU A 67 5.64 3.36 -7.14
C LEU A 67 4.39 2.53 -6.86
N GLN A 68 4.09 2.34 -5.58
CA GLN A 68 2.89 1.65 -5.12
C GLN A 68 1.78 2.62 -4.72
N PHE A 69 0.54 2.21 -5.00
CA PHE A 69 -0.67 2.87 -4.55
C PHE A 69 -1.54 1.90 -3.76
N HIS A 70 -1.97 2.31 -2.57
CA HIS A 70 -2.87 1.53 -1.72
C HIS A 70 -4.16 2.32 -1.46
N ALA A 71 -5.29 1.62 -1.43
CA ALA A 71 -6.56 2.23 -1.10
C ALA A 71 -6.62 2.64 0.38
N ALA A 72 -7.21 3.81 0.64
CA ALA A 72 -7.46 4.29 2.01
C ALA A 72 -8.51 3.46 2.78
N GLY A 73 -9.34 2.70 2.07
CA GLY A 73 -10.54 2.06 2.62
C GLY A 73 -11.80 2.90 2.41
N ASN A 74 -12.96 2.26 2.61
CA ASN A 74 -14.28 2.85 2.36
C ASN A 74 -15.15 2.92 3.62
N ASP A 75 -14.56 2.78 4.80
CA ASP A 75 -15.25 2.57 6.08
C ASP A 75 -15.46 3.86 6.89
N ARG A 76 -15.36 5.04 6.25
CA ARG A 76 -15.55 6.31 6.96
C ARG A 76 -17.02 6.50 7.34
N ASP A 77 -17.29 6.44 8.64
CA ASP A 77 -18.58 6.81 9.23
C ASP A 77 -18.39 7.89 10.31
N GLU A 78 -19.03 9.04 10.10
CA GLU A 78 -19.00 10.19 11.01
C GLU A 78 -19.85 9.95 12.27
N SER A 79 -20.80 9.01 12.23
CA SER A 79 -21.65 8.65 13.38
C SER A 79 -20.87 7.90 14.47
N GLU A 80 -19.76 7.26 14.11
CA GLU A 80 -18.96 6.43 15.00
C GLU A 80 -18.05 7.23 15.96
N GLY A 81 -18.06 8.56 15.87
CA GLY A 81 -17.30 9.45 16.76
C GLY A 81 -15.79 9.30 16.58
N ILE A 82 -15.35 8.86 15.40
CA ILE A 82 -13.94 8.62 15.10
C ILE A 82 -13.18 9.95 15.08
N LYS A 83 -12.32 10.15 16.08
CA LYS A 83 -11.59 11.41 16.30
C LYS A 83 -10.23 11.47 15.57
N TYR A 84 -9.73 10.34 15.06
CA TYR A 84 -8.39 10.19 14.50
C TYR A 84 -8.42 9.60 13.07
N ASP A 85 -7.24 9.41 12.51
CA ASP A 85 -7.04 8.79 11.20
C ASP A 85 -7.56 7.33 11.18
N ILE A 86 -8.27 6.96 10.12
CA ILE A 86 -8.87 5.63 9.92
C ILE A 86 -8.03 4.72 9.02
N LEU A 87 -6.94 5.23 8.46
CA LEU A 87 -6.03 4.48 7.61
C LEU A 87 -5.30 3.40 8.43
N ILE A 88 -5.12 2.23 7.84
CA ILE A 88 -4.47 1.07 8.49
C ILE A 88 -3.54 0.39 7.48
N GLY A 89 -2.45 -0.20 7.97
CA GLY A 89 -1.60 -1.09 7.18
C GLY A 89 -0.95 -0.39 6.01
N SER A 90 -0.95 -1.02 4.83
CA SER A 90 -0.32 -0.49 3.62
C SER A 90 -0.79 0.91 3.19
N ALA A 91 -1.99 1.34 3.60
CA ALA A 91 -2.47 2.70 3.36
C ALA A 91 -1.66 3.78 4.13
N ASN A 92 -0.98 3.40 5.22
CA ASN A 92 -0.08 4.26 5.99
C ASN A 92 1.39 4.15 5.52
N ALA A 93 1.69 3.25 4.58
CA ALA A 93 3.02 3.09 4.00
C ALA A 93 3.42 4.37 3.24
N LYS A 94 4.69 4.75 3.33
CA LYS A 94 5.25 5.93 2.69
C LYS A 94 6.10 5.51 1.51
N THR A 95 5.88 6.11 0.35
CA THR A 95 6.78 5.88 -0.78
C THR A 95 8.16 6.43 -0.46
N SER A 96 9.10 5.57 -0.08
CA SER A 96 10.49 5.95 0.12
C SER A 96 11.26 5.70 -1.17
N SER A 97 11.29 6.71 -2.05
CA SER A 97 12.15 6.66 -3.23
C SER A 97 13.61 6.74 -2.75
N PRO A 98 14.52 5.87 -3.23
CA PRO A 98 15.94 6.02 -2.92
C PRO A 98 16.40 7.37 -3.48
N SER A 99 16.62 8.34 -2.60
CA SER A 99 17.14 9.63 -3.01
C SER A 99 18.60 9.41 -3.41
N GLY A 100 18.89 9.51 -4.70
CA GLY A 100 20.26 9.65 -5.16
C GLY A 100 20.85 10.95 -4.60
N ARG A 101 21.65 10.82 -3.55
CA ARG A 101 22.65 11.80 -3.13
C ARG A 101 23.93 11.04 -2.81
#